data_AF-A0A6G7ZJ39-F1
#
_entry.id   AF-A0A6G7ZJ39-F1
#
_cell.length_a   1.000
_cell.length_b   1.000
_cell.length_c   1.000
_cell.angle_alpha   90.00
_cell.angle_beta   90.00
_cell.angle_gamma   90.00
#
_symmetry.space_group_name_H-M   'P 1'
#
loop_
_entity.id
_entity.type
_entity.pdbx_description
1 polymer ?
#
loop_
_entity_poly.entity_id
_entity_poly.type
_entity_poly.pdbx_seq_one_letter_code
_entity_poly.pdbx_strand_id
1 'polypeptide(L)' 'MERQGDELHVTAEEASGGTQPHIVRYILGISLLLVTALLSLVWIIGSVTR' A
#
# COMPACT_ATOMS: atom_id res chain seq x y z
N MET A 1 29.74 21.45 21.18
CA MET A 1 28.65 22.24 21.77
C MET A 1 27.46 21.31 21.90
N GLU A 2 27.14 20.88 23.11
CA GLU A 2 26.03 19.98 23.41
C GLU A 2 24.77 20.85 23.59
N ARG A 3 23.76 20.68 22.72
CA ARG A 3 22.47 21.38 22.84
C ARG A 3 21.47 20.44 23.49
N GLN A 4 21.57 20.32 24.80
CA GLN A 4 20.63 19.56 25.63
C GLN A 4 19.48 20.51 25.99
N GLY A 5 18.37 20.46 25.26
CA GLY A 5 17.15 21.24 25.59
C GLY A 5 16.40 21.91 24.43
N ASP A 6 16.89 21.83 23.19
CA ASP A 6 16.11 22.26 22.02
C ASP A 6 15.32 21.04 21.53
N GLU A 7 14.18 20.77 22.19
CA GLU A 7 13.23 19.77 21.72
C GLU A 7 12.65 20.26 20.39
N LEU A 8 13.33 19.93 19.28
CA LEU A 8 12.92 20.26 17.93
C LEU A 8 11.57 19.56 17.68
N HIS A 9 10.47 20.26 17.91
CA HIS A 9 9.12 19.81 17.62
C HIS A 9 8.93 19.78 16.10
N VAL A 10 9.45 18.73 15.48
CA VAL A 10 9.24 18.44 14.07
C VAL A 10 7.94 17.64 13.97
N THR A 11 7.04 18.07 13.10
CA THR A 11 5.81 17.33 12.82
C THR A 11 6.17 15.95 12.25
N ALA A 12 5.32 14.94 12.49
CA ALA A 12 5.57 13.59 11.99
C ALA A 12 5.76 13.56 10.45
N GLU A 13 5.09 14.46 9.72
CA GLU A 13 5.27 14.63 8.28
C GLU A 13 6.67 15.11 7.90
N GLU A 14 7.22 16.07 8.64
CA GLU A 14 8.54 16.64 8.37
C GLU A 14 9.69 15.72 8.85
N ALA A 15 9.44 14.92 9.89
CA ALA A 15 10.37 13.87 10.33
C ALA A 15 10.37 12.64 9.40
N SER A 16 9.26 12.36 8.70
CA SER A 16 9.13 11.20 7.80
C SER A 16 9.50 11.47 6.34
N GLY A 17 10.01 12.68 6.03
CA GLY A 17 10.46 13.06 4.70
C GLY A 17 9.35 13.48 3.73
N GLY A 18 8.16 13.83 4.25
CA GLY A 18 7.01 14.31 3.48
C GLY A 18 5.74 13.48 3.68
N THR A 19 4.66 13.87 2.99
CA THR A 19 3.38 13.13 3.00
C THR A 19 3.57 11.76 2.38
N GLN A 20 3.12 10.70 3.06
CA GLN A 20 3.15 9.32 2.58
C GLN A 20 1.82 8.93 1.92
N PRO A 21 1.66 9.08 0.59
CA PRO A 21 0.44 8.70 -0.10
C PRO A 21 0.27 7.18 -0.08
N HIS A 22 -0.61 6.69 0.80
CA HIS A 22 -0.93 5.27 0.95
C HIS A 22 -1.70 4.67 -0.24
N ILE A 23 -2.00 5.48 -1.27
CA ILE A 23 -2.77 5.09 -2.45
C ILE A 23 -2.14 3.89 -3.18
N VAL A 24 -0.81 3.83 -3.25
CA VAL A 24 -0.08 2.75 -3.95
C VAL A 24 -0.29 1.38 -3.30
N ARG A 25 -0.46 1.35 -1.97
CA ARG A 25 -0.76 0.11 -1.24
C ARG A 25 -2.11 -0.48 -1.65
N TYR A 26 -3.10 0.39 -1.86
CA TYR A 26 -4.43 -0.04 -2.31
C TYR A 26 -4.40 -0.51 -3.77
N ILE A 27 -3.69 0.19 -4.65
CA ILE A 27 -3.55 -0.22 -6.06
C ILE A 27 -2.87 -1.59 -6.15
N LEU A 28 -1.79 -1.81 -5.41
CA LEU A 28 -1.09 -3.10 -5.36
C LEU A 28 -2.01 -4.22 -4.82
N GLY A 29 -2.71 -3.97 -3.72
CA GLY A 29 -3.63 -4.95 -3.14
C GLY A 29 -4.80 -5.31 -4.06
N ILE A 30 -5.42 -4.31 -4.67
CA ILE A 30 -6.58 -4.49 -5.56
C ILE A 30 -6.17 -5.23 -6.85
N SER A 31 -5.08 -4.82 -7.49
CA SER A 31 -4.60 -5.46 -8.72
C SER A 31 -4.23 -6.93 -8.52
N LEU A 32 -3.55 -7.25 -7.41
CA LEU A 32 -3.23 -8.62 -7.05
C LEU A 32 -4.48 -9.48 -6.84
N LEU A 33 -5.48 -8.95 -6.13
CA LEU A 33 -6.76 -9.61 -5.93
C LEU A 33 -7.49 -9.86 -7.24
N LEU A 34 -7.53 -8.84 -8.11
CA LEU A 34 -8.17 -8.90 -9.43
C LEU A 34 -7.55 -10.01 -10.29
N VAL A 35 -6.22 -10.04 -10.40
CA VAL A 35 -5.51 -11.06 -11.20
C VAL A 35 -5.81 -12.46 -10.66
N THR A 36 -5.76 -12.64 -9.34
CA THR A 36 -6.05 -13.93 -8.70
C THR A 36 -7.49 -14.37 -8.94
N ALA A 37 -8.45 -13.45 -8.84
CA ALA A 37 -9.86 -13.71 -9.09
C ALA A 37 -10.12 -14.05 -10.56
N LEU A 38 -9.55 -13.29 -11.49
CA LEU A 38 -9.65 -13.53 -12.94
C LEU A 38 -9.08 -14.90 -13.32
N LEU A 39 -7.88 -15.22 -12.84
CA LEU A 39 -7.26 -16.52 -13.08
C LEU A 39 -8.15 -17.65 -12.54
N SER A 40 -8.67 -17.51 -11.32
CA SER A 40 -9.59 -18.49 -10.73
C SER A 40 -10.87 -18.65 -11.57
N LEU A 41 -11.40 -17.54 -12.09
CA LEU A 41 -12.62 -17.53 -12.90
C LEU A 41 -12.45 -18.31 -14.21
N VAL A 42 -11.28 -18.24 -14.85
CA VAL A 42 -10.98 -18.99 -16.08
C VAL A 42 -11.15 -20.50 -15.87
N TRP A 43 -10.60 -21.02 -14.76
CA TRP A 43 -10.75 -22.43 -14.40
C TRP A 43 -12.19 -22.78 -14.04
N ILE A 44 -12.85 -21.94 -13.24
CA ILE A 44 -14.24 -22.17 -12.82
C ILE A 44 -15.18 -22.19 -14.03
N ILE A 45 -15.11 -21.18 -14.90
CA ILE A 45 -15.96 -21.10 -16.10
C ILE A 45 -15.70 -22.30 -17.02
N GLY A 46 -14.45 -22.68 -17.23
CA GLY A 46 -14.11 -23.86 -18.02
C GLY A 46 -14.65 -25.16 -17.41
N SER A 47 -14.71 -25.24 -16.08
CA SER A 47 -15.27 -26.41 -15.37
C SER A 47 -16.79 -26.46 -15.38
N VAL A 48 -17.48 -25.31 -15.35
CA VAL A 48 -18.95 -25.24 -15.33
C VAL A 48 -19.54 -25.37 -16.72
N THR A 49 -18.81 -24.92 -17.74
CA THR A 49 -19.27 -24.95 -19.15
C THR A 49 -19.11 -26.34 -19.80
N ARG A 50 -18.33 -27.24 -19.19
CA ARG A 50 -18.05 -28.60 -19.69
C ARG A 50 -18.84 -29.63 -18.90
#